data_AF-A0A356TTU8-F1
#
_entry.id   AF-A0A356TTU8-F1
#
_cell.length_a   1.000
_cell.length_b   1.000
_cell.length_c   1.000
_cell.angle_alpha   90.00
_cell.angle_beta   90.00
_cell.angle_gamma   90.00
#
_symmetry.space_group_name_H-M   'P 1'
#
loop_
_entity.id
_entity.type
_entity.pdbx_description
1 polymer ?
#
loop_
_entity_poly.entity_id
_entity_poly.type
_entity_poly.pdbx_seq_one_letter_code
_entity_poly.pdbx_strand_id
1 'polypeptide(L)'
;MGLEDAREIADEYAKRTGSHWFEPDLMERDAYWVARVGFVGSMGVVIDKADGRVTVLGSAYSLADWLWGYEHGLLEVDGTLRVLAVHDEEETVELLSAVGVGGPPRSRNPWPRRTWVREQLSELPADFPWQGELGLLTPSFQTAAAERWFDFEVIRSA
;
A
#
# COMPACT_ATOMS: atom_id res chain seq x y z
N MET A 1 -25.53 0.83 3.71
CA MET A 1 -25.16 1.30 5.06
C MET A 1 -25.22 2.82 5.13
N GLY A 2 -25.81 3.40 6.21
CA GLY A 2 -25.90 4.84 6.42
C GLY A 2 -24.70 5.45 7.16
N LEU A 3 -24.73 6.77 7.38
CA LEU A 3 -23.68 7.52 8.09
C LEU A 3 -23.51 7.06 9.55
N GLU A 4 -24.62 6.86 10.26
CA GLU A 4 -24.61 6.46 11.68
C GLU A 4 -23.99 5.07 11.87
N ASP A 5 -24.39 4.10 11.04
CA ASP A 5 -23.80 2.75 11.02
C ASP A 5 -22.28 2.80 10.80
N ALA A 6 -21.82 3.61 9.84
CA ALA A 6 -20.40 3.73 9.52
C ALA A 6 -19.62 4.38 10.67
N ARG A 7 -20.20 5.36 11.36
CA ARG A 7 -19.63 5.99 12.55
C ARG A 7 -19.50 4.97 13.69
N GLU A 8 -20.54 4.17 13.92
CA GLU A 8 -20.54 3.14 14.97
C GLU A 8 -19.44 2.11 14.73
N ILE A 9 -19.33 1.58 13.51
CA ILE A 9 -18.27 0.63 13.13
C ILE A 9 -16.87 1.24 13.34
N ALA A 10 -16.68 2.50 12.95
CA ALA A 10 -15.40 3.18 13.12
C ALA A 10 -15.06 3.43 14.60
N ASP A 11 -16.04 3.77 15.43
CA ASP A 11 -15.87 3.94 16.88
C ASP A 11 -15.55 2.62 17.59
N GLU A 12 -16.22 1.52 17.21
CA GLU A 12 -15.89 0.18 17.69
C GLU A 12 -14.46 -0.23 17.29
N TYR A 13 -14.08 0.03 16.03
CA TYR A 13 -12.72 -0.18 15.56
C TYR A 13 -11.72 0.63 16.39
N ALA A 14 -12.02 1.91 16.67
CA ALA A 14 -11.18 2.79 17.47
C ALA A 14 -10.94 2.24 18.87
N LYS A 15 -12.02 1.87 19.57
CA LYS A 15 -11.98 1.30 20.92
C LYS A 15 -11.16 0.01 20.97
N ARG A 16 -11.34 -0.87 19.98
CA ARG A 16 -10.64 -2.16 19.90
C ARG A 16 -9.14 -2.02 19.66
N THR A 17 -8.73 -1.02 18.88
CA THR A 17 -7.34 -0.86 18.43
C THR A 17 -6.56 0.22 19.18
N GLY A 18 -7.24 1.04 20.00
CA GLY A 18 -6.66 2.25 20.58
C GLY A 18 -6.38 3.34 19.55
N SER A 19 -7.10 3.33 18.41
CA SER A 19 -6.93 4.33 17.36
C SER A 19 -7.48 5.69 17.76
N HIS A 20 -7.02 6.71 17.06
CA HIS A 20 -7.50 8.09 17.17
C HIS A 20 -8.10 8.55 15.85
N TRP A 21 -9.07 9.46 15.94
CA TRP A 21 -9.67 10.13 14.80
C TRP A 21 -8.77 11.28 14.31
N PHE A 22 -8.73 11.47 12.99
CA PHE A 22 -8.05 12.56 12.30
C PHE A 22 -9.04 13.33 11.44
N GLU A 23 -8.80 14.61 11.17
CA GLU A 23 -9.63 15.40 10.25
C GLU A 23 -9.16 15.26 8.79
N PRO A 24 -10.06 15.21 7.79
CA PRO A 24 -11.52 15.04 7.94
C PRO A 24 -11.86 13.64 8.45
N ASP A 25 -12.78 13.54 9.42
CA ASP A 25 -13.03 12.31 10.17
C ASP A 25 -13.70 11.19 9.35
N LEU A 26 -14.74 11.50 8.57
CA LEU A 26 -15.48 10.52 7.79
C LEU A 26 -15.82 11.08 6.40
N MET A 27 -15.53 10.31 5.36
CA MET A 27 -15.80 10.68 3.96
C MET A 27 -16.70 9.67 3.30
N GLU A 28 -17.72 10.15 2.60
CA GLU A 28 -18.61 9.29 1.82
C GLU A 28 -18.06 9.02 0.41
N ARG A 29 -18.24 7.78 -0.04
CA ARG A 29 -18.08 7.33 -1.43
C ARG A 29 -19.29 6.49 -1.82
N ASP A 30 -19.45 6.20 -3.11
CA ASP A 30 -20.65 5.53 -3.62
C ASP A 30 -20.83 4.14 -2.98
N ALA A 31 -19.77 3.34 -2.94
CA ALA A 31 -19.80 1.95 -2.45
C ALA A 31 -19.27 1.76 -1.02
N TYR A 32 -18.65 2.77 -0.43
CA TYR A 32 -17.97 2.62 0.87
C TYR A 32 -17.87 3.94 1.64
N TRP A 33 -17.49 3.86 2.91
CA TRP A 33 -17.10 4.99 3.74
C TRP A 33 -15.60 4.96 4.01
N VAL A 34 -14.98 6.13 4.16
CA VAL A 34 -13.58 6.25 4.58
C VAL A 34 -13.55 6.94 5.93
N ALA A 35 -13.24 6.19 6.99
CA ALA A 35 -13.06 6.73 8.32
C ALA A 35 -11.57 6.99 8.56
N ARG A 36 -11.19 8.24 8.83
CA ARG A 36 -9.83 8.62 9.24
C ARG A 36 -9.64 8.33 10.72
N VAL A 37 -9.69 7.04 11.05
CA VAL A 37 -9.41 6.49 12.38
C VAL A 37 -8.22 5.54 12.29
N GLY A 38 -7.13 5.85 12.99
CA GLY A 38 -5.90 5.07 12.88
C GLY A 38 -4.92 5.25 14.02
N PHE A 39 -3.78 4.59 13.90
CA PHE A 39 -2.70 4.53 14.87
C PHE A 39 -1.35 4.56 14.13
N VAL A 40 -0.22 4.50 14.85
CA VAL A 40 1.10 4.44 14.20
C VAL A 40 1.18 3.26 13.24
N GLY A 41 1.31 3.54 11.94
CA GLY A 41 1.30 2.54 10.86
C GLY A 41 -0.01 2.44 10.07
N SER A 42 -1.07 3.17 10.47
CA SER A 42 -2.37 3.23 9.79
C SER A 42 -2.87 4.66 9.69
N MET A 43 -3.54 5.00 8.60
CA MET A 43 -4.09 6.34 8.38
C MET A 43 -5.62 6.40 8.37
N GLY A 44 -6.29 5.25 8.46
CA GLY A 44 -7.73 5.14 8.38
C GLY A 44 -8.18 3.72 8.07
N VAL A 45 -9.49 3.59 7.84
CA VAL A 45 -10.12 2.37 7.36
C VAL A 45 -11.14 2.69 6.27
N VAL A 46 -11.35 1.73 5.37
CA VAL A 46 -12.49 1.70 4.46
C VAL A 46 -13.54 0.76 5.04
N ILE A 47 -14.81 1.17 4.99
CA ILE A 47 -15.97 0.41 5.47
C ILE A 47 -16.89 0.18 4.27
N ASP A 48 -17.02 -1.05 3.82
CA ASP A 48 -17.87 -1.42 2.70
C ASP A 48 -19.37 -1.18 3.05
N LYS A 49 -20.11 -0.47 2.18
CA LYS A 49 -21.53 -0.16 2.46
C LYS A 49 -22.46 -1.37 2.30
N ALA A 50 -22.03 -2.43 1.62
CA ALA A 50 -22.82 -3.61 1.35
C ALA A 50 -22.88 -4.56 2.56
N ASP A 51 -21.75 -4.78 3.24
CA ASP A 51 -21.63 -5.77 4.32
C ASP A 51 -20.95 -5.26 5.60
N GLY A 52 -20.44 -4.02 5.60
CA GLY A 52 -19.73 -3.44 6.75
C GLY A 52 -18.30 -3.94 6.94
N ARG A 53 -17.73 -4.65 5.96
CA ARG A 53 -16.34 -5.12 6.03
C ARG A 53 -15.38 -3.94 6.17
N VAL A 54 -14.45 -4.07 7.13
CA VAL A 54 -13.45 -3.04 7.44
C VAL A 54 -12.09 -3.44 6.85
N THR A 55 -11.56 -2.60 5.97
CA THR A 55 -10.21 -2.72 5.41
C THR A 55 -9.31 -1.63 5.99
N VAL A 56 -8.16 -2.01 6.55
CA VAL A 56 -7.22 -1.05 7.15
C VAL A 56 -6.38 -0.38 6.07
N LEU A 57 -6.32 0.95 6.11
CA LEU A 57 -5.42 1.73 5.27
C LEU A 57 -4.10 1.94 6.01
N GLY A 58 -3.04 1.30 5.52
CA GLY A 58 -1.69 1.45 6.05
C GLY A 58 -1.12 2.85 5.79
N SER A 59 -0.16 3.28 6.60
CA SER A 59 0.47 4.62 6.43
C SER A 59 1.54 4.68 5.33
N ALA A 60 1.73 3.61 4.55
CA ALA A 60 2.81 3.50 3.56
C ALA A 60 2.53 4.25 2.25
N TYR A 61 1.25 4.44 1.89
CA TYR A 61 0.82 5.13 0.68
C TYR A 61 -0.01 6.35 1.04
N SER A 62 -0.20 7.28 0.11
CA SER A 62 -1.15 8.39 0.33
C SER A 62 -2.58 7.86 0.41
N LEU A 63 -3.49 8.65 1.01
CA LEU A 63 -4.91 8.30 1.01
C LEU A 63 -5.45 8.17 -0.42
N ALA A 64 -5.01 9.04 -1.34
CA ALA A 64 -5.48 9.01 -2.73
C ALA A 64 -5.13 7.68 -3.43
N ASP A 65 -3.91 7.18 -3.22
CA ASP A 65 -3.46 5.91 -3.80
C ASP A 65 -4.28 4.73 -3.23
N TRP A 66 -4.57 4.76 -1.93
CA TRP A 66 -5.42 3.75 -1.29
C TRP A 66 -6.83 3.70 -1.88
N LEU A 67 -7.47 4.86 -2.05
CA LEU A 67 -8.83 4.93 -2.59
C LEU A 67 -8.87 4.45 -4.04
N TRP A 68 -7.89 4.86 -4.85
CA TRP A 68 -7.77 4.39 -6.22
C TRP A 68 -7.60 2.86 -6.27
N GLY A 69 -6.72 2.29 -5.44
CA GLY A 69 -6.50 0.84 -5.37
C GLY A 69 -7.76 0.07 -4.97
N TYR A 70 -8.48 0.56 -3.96
CA TYR A 70 -9.75 -0.02 -3.50
C TYR A 70 -10.79 -0.07 -4.64
N GLU A 71 -10.92 1.01 -5.42
CA GLU A 71 -11.87 1.12 -6.53
C GLU A 71 -11.54 0.21 -7.73
N HIS A 72 -10.28 -0.21 -7.85
CA HIS A 72 -9.81 -1.05 -8.97
C HIS A 72 -9.62 -2.52 -8.60
N GLY A 73 -10.08 -2.93 -7.41
CA GLY A 73 -10.02 -4.33 -6.97
C GLY A 73 -8.61 -4.82 -6.63
N LEU A 74 -7.76 -3.89 -6.21
CA LEU A 74 -6.36 -4.13 -5.86
C LEU A 74 -6.24 -4.18 -4.33
N LEU A 75 -6.98 -5.08 -3.63
CA LEU A 75 -6.75 -5.40 -2.21
C LEU A 75 -6.46 -6.87 -1.82
N GLU A 76 -6.45 -7.83 -2.75
CA GLU A 76 -6.29 -9.27 -2.55
C GLU A 76 -5.27 -10.03 -3.47
N VAL A 77 -4.35 -9.38 -4.19
CA VAL A 77 -3.30 -10.03 -5.02
C VAL A 77 -1.90 -10.11 -4.37
N ASP A 78 -1.40 -11.33 -4.17
CA ASP A 78 -0.02 -11.65 -3.76
C ASP A 78 0.85 -12.08 -4.96
N GLY A 79 2.18 -12.05 -4.81
CA GLY A 79 3.13 -12.35 -5.90
C GLY A 79 4.56 -11.85 -5.69
N THR A 80 5.30 -11.70 -6.79
CA THR A 80 6.68 -11.23 -6.81
C THR A 80 6.89 -10.25 -7.96
N LEU A 81 7.45 -9.09 -7.65
CA LEU A 81 8.05 -8.22 -8.66
C LEU A 81 9.46 -8.72 -8.95
N ARG A 82 9.73 -9.14 -10.17
CA ARG A 82 11.09 -9.46 -10.61
C ARG A 82 11.62 -8.31 -11.47
N VAL A 83 12.71 -7.70 -11.02
CA VAL A 83 13.44 -6.68 -11.77
C VAL A 83 14.48 -7.37 -12.64
N LEU A 84 14.47 -7.08 -13.94
CA LEU A 84 15.31 -7.72 -14.95
C LEU A 84 16.50 -6.85 -15.37
N ALA A 85 16.31 -5.53 -15.39
CA ALA A 85 17.32 -4.53 -15.74
C ALA A 85 17.01 -3.21 -15.03
N VAL A 86 18.03 -2.44 -14.69
CA VAL A 86 17.89 -1.09 -14.08
C VAL A 86 18.55 -0.07 -15.00
N HIS A 87 17.82 0.99 -15.33
CA HIS A 87 18.24 2.08 -16.23
C HIS A 87 18.39 3.41 -15.50
N ASP A 88 17.64 3.61 -14.41
CA ASP A 88 17.84 4.70 -13.44
C ASP A 88 17.90 4.11 -12.03
N GLU A 89 19.11 4.02 -11.48
CA GLU A 89 19.32 3.36 -10.18
C GLU A 89 18.67 4.13 -9.02
N GLU A 90 18.81 5.46 -9.00
CA GLU A 90 18.37 6.24 -7.85
C GLU A 90 16.85 6.27 -7.76
N GLU A 91 16.18 6.54 -8.87
CA GLU A 91 14.72 6.57 -8.91
C GLU A 91 14.11 5.16 -8.69
N THR A 92 14.77 4.11 -9.19
CA THR A 92 14.35 2.72 -8.92
C THR A 92 14.47 2.39 -7.43
N VAL A 93 15.59 2.75 -6.79
CA VAL A 93 15.81 2.49 -5.36
C VAL A 93 14.81 3.25 -4.50
N GLU A 94 14.55 4.52 -4.81
CA GLU A 94 13.55 5.32 -4.10
C GLU A 94 12.15 4.73 -4.24
N LEU A 95 11.74 4.38 -5.46
CA LEU A 95 10.45 3.74 -5.70
C LEU A 95 10.31 2.43 -4.92
N LEU A 96 11.21 1.46 -5.11
CA LEU A 96 11.12 0.14 -4.47
C LEU A 96 11.22 0.22 -2.94
N SER A 97 11.96 1.21 -2.42
CA SER A 97 11.99 1.49 -0.97
C SER A 97 10.67 2.06 -0.46
N ALA A 98 9.95 2.82 -1.27
CA ALA A 98 8.66 3.40 -0.93
C ALA A 98 7.50 2.39 -1.08
N VAL A 99 7.45 1.65 -2.19
CA VAL A 99 6.29 0.81 -2.58
C VAL A 99 6.19 -0.53 -1.84
N GLY A 100 6.88 -0.68 -0.72
CA GLY A 100 6.54 -1.78 0.18
C GLY A 100 6.96 -3.18 -0.29
N VAL A 101 7.54 -3.35 -1.49
CA VAL A 101 8.04 -4.65 -1.95
C VAL A 101 9.05 -5.19 -0.94
N GLY A 102 8.90 -6.47 -0.58
CA GLY A 102 9.35 -7.10 0.66
C GLY A 102 10.63 -6.54 1.25
N GLY A 103 10.63 -6.21 2.54
CA GLY A 103 11.82 -5.71 3.24
C GLY A 103 12.72 -6.85 3.73
N PRO A 104 13.94 -6.54 4.20
CA PRO A 104 14.79 -7.53 4.87
C PRO A 104 14.00 -8.18 6.03
N PRO A 105 14.27 -9.47 6.36
CA PRO A 105 13.56 -10.18 7.41
C PRO A 105 13.50 -9.35 8.70
N ARG A 106 12.29 -8.86 9.06
CA ARG A 106 11.99 -8.02 10.23
C ARG A 106 13.11 -7.03 10.63
N SER A 107 13.26 -5.93 9.90
CA SER A 107 13.93 -4.75 10.45
C SER A 107 12.97 -3.55 10.53
N ARG A 108 12.92 -2.88 11.68
CA ARG A 108 12.06 -1.73 11.99
C ARG A 108 12.63 -0.38 11.50
N ASN A 109 13.66 -0.39 10.66
CA ASN A 109 14.41 0.80 10.29
C ASN A 109 14.29 1.07 8.77
N PRO A 110 13.87 2.28 8.33
CA PRO A 110 13.76 2.63 6.91
C PRO A 110 15.11 2.86 6.21
N TRP A 111 16.19 3.18 6.95
CA TRP A 111 17.53 3.39 6.37
C TRP A 111 18.22 2.12 5.83
N PRO A 112 18.13 0.93 6.47
CA PRO A 112 18.62 -0.32 5.87
C PRO A 112 17.80 -0.81 4.67
N ARG A 113 16.65 -0.18 4.35
CA ARG A 113 15.83 -0.61 3.21
C ARG A 113 16.44 -0.22 1.87
N ARG A 114 16.89 1.03 1.72
CA ARG A 114 17.57 1.49 0.49
C ARG A 114 18.83 0.69 0.20
N THR A 115 19.64 0.47 1.24
CA THR A 115 20.85 -0.35 1.15
C THR A 115 20.51 -1.77 0.71
N TRP A 116 19.51 -2.39 1.34
CA TRP A 116 19.06 -3.73 0.95
C TRP A 116 18.53 -3.77 -0.49
N VAL A 117 17.75 -2.78 -0.94
CA VAL A 117 17.29 -2.70 -2.34
C VAL A 117 18.49 -2.60 -3.28
N ARG A 118 19.47 -1.73 -3.00
CA ARG A 118 20.70 -1.63 -3.82
C ARG A 118 21.47 -2.95 -3.87
N GLU A 119 21.60 -3.64 -2.74
CA GLU A 119 22.24 -4.96 -2.68
C GLU A 119 21.51 -5.98 -3.56
N GLN A 120 20.17 -6.03 -3.50
CA GLN A 120 19.39 -6.92 -4.37
C GLN A 120 19.54 -6.54 -5.85
N LEU A 121 19.46 -5.25 -6.19
CA LEU A 121 19.61 -4.78 -7.58
C LEU A 121 21.03 -4.97 -8.14
N SER A 122 22.04 -5.20 -7.28
CA SER A 122 23.39 -5.56 -7.75
C SER A 122 23.48 -6.99 -8.33
N GLU A 123 22.48 -7.83 -8.07
CA GLU A 123 22.40 -9.22 -8.52
C GLU A 123 21.10 -9.46 -9.32
N LEU A 124 21.02 -8.93 -10.54
CA LEU A 124 19.86 -9.11 -11.42
C LEU A 124 19.83 -10.51 -12.09
N PRO A 125 18.64 -11.09 -12.32
CA PRO A 125 17.33 -10.56 -11.95
C PRO A 125 17.07 -10.66 -10.44
N ALA A 126 16.46 -9.61 -9.88
CA ALA A 126 16.21 -9.47 -8.46
C ALA A 126 14.72 -9.62 -8.14
N ASP A 127 14.41 -10.49 -7.17
CA ASP A 127 13.04 -10.81 -6.77
C ASP A 127 12.65 -10.05 -5.51
N PHE A 128 11.55 -9.30 -5.61
CA PHE A 128 10.96 -8.61 -4.48
C PHE A 128 9.54 -9.18 -4.24
N PRO A 129 9.39 -10.07 -3.23
CA PRO A 129 8.07 -10.58 -2.86
C PRO A 129 7.19 -9.42 -2.41
N TRP A 130 5.96 -9.32 -2.90
CA TRP A 130 4.99 -8.38 -2.35
C TRP A 130 3.92 -9.13 -1.56
N GLN A 131 3.39 -8.51 -0.51
CA GLN A 131 2.27 -9.02 0.26
C GLN A 131 1.23 -7.92 0.34
N GLY A 132 0.07 -8.14 -0.26
CA GLY A 132 -0.96 -7.12 -0.36
C GLY A 132 -0.53 -5.86 -1.14
N GLU A 133 -1.52 -4.99 -1.36
CA GLU A 133 -1.73 -4.45 -2.68
C GLU A 133 -1.54 -2.94 -2.81
N LEU A 134 -0.71 -2.54 -3.78
CA LEU A 134 -0.67 -1.26 -4.52
C LEU A 134 0.68 -1.04 -5.17
N GLY A 135 1.74 -1.72 -4.71
CA GLY A 135 3.11 -1.32 -5.03
C GLY A 135 3.46 -1.26 -6.52
N LEU A 136 2.81 -2.09 -7.34
CA LEU A 136 3.01 -2.16 -8.80
C LEU A 136 2.03 -1.31 -9.62
N LEU A 137 1.08 -0.65 -8.97
CA LEU A 137 0.01 0.10 -9.63
C LEU A 137 -0.16 1.51 -9.08
N THR A 138 0.68 1.91 -8.10
CA THR A 138 0.80 3.31 -7.71
C THR A 138 1.11 4.17 -8.94
N PRO A 139 0.60 5.41 -9.01
CA PRO A 139 0.97 6.35 -10.06
C PRO A 139 2.49 6.49 -10.20
N SER A 140 3.23 6.45 -9.09
CA SER A 140 4.70 6.44 -9.08
C SER A 140 5.31 5.23 -9.81
N PHE A 141 4.75 4.04 -9.62
CA PHE A 141 5.18 2.85 -10.35
C PHE A 141 4.81 2.93 -11.85
N GLN A 142 3.63 3.48 -12.16
CA GLN A 142 3.23 3.71 -13.56
C GLN A 142 4.14 4.72 -14.26
N THR A 143 4.53 5.80 -13.58
CA THR A 143 5.54 6.75 -14.07
C THR A 143 6.87 6.05 -14.30
N ALA A 144 7.35 5.26 -13.34
CA ALA A 144 8.60 4.51 -13.47
C ALA A 144 8.60 3.55 -14.67
N ALA A 145 7.48 2.86 -14.91
CA ALA A 145 7.30 2.00 -16.06
C ALA A 145 7.26 2.79 -17.37
N ALA A 146 6.55 3.93 -17.41
CA ALA A 146 6.45 4.80 -18.59
C ALA A 146 7.80 5.44 -18.95
N GLU A 147 8.55 5.89 -17.95
CA GLU A 147 9.88 6.48 -18.09
C GLU A 147 10.99 5.43 -18.21
N ARG A 148 10.65 4.15 -18.08
CA ARG A 148 11.55 2.99 -18.22
C ARG A 148 12.75 3.04 -17.26
N TRP A 149 12.50 3.35 -15.99
CA TRP A 149 13.56 3.32 -14.96
C TRP A 149 14.13 1.92 -14.75
N PHE A 150 13.33 0.87 -14.97
CA PHE A 150 13.74 -0.54 -14.91
C PHE A 150 12.81 -1.42 -15.76
N ASP A 151 13.31 -2.58 -16.18
CA ASP A 151 12.50 -3.63 -16.81
C ASP A 151 12.05 -4.65 -15.76
N PHE A 152 10.81 -5.12 -15.83
CA PHE A 152 10.24 -6.01 -14.81
C PHE A 152 9.23 -7.03 -15.35
N GLU A 153 9.02 -8.10 -14.59
CA GLU A 153 7.88 -9.00 -14.72
C GLU A 153 7.15 -9.18 -13.37
N VAL A 154 5.86 -9.46 -13.43
CA VAL A 154 5.02 -9.70 -12.24
C VAL A 154 4.61 -11.16 -12.20
N ILE A 155 5.08 -11.88 -11.18
CA ILE A 155 4.78 -13.28 -10.96
C ILE A 155 3.66 -13.35 -9.92
N ARG A 156 2.44 -13.63 -10.34
CA ARG A 156 1.29 -13.74 -9.41
C ARG A 156 1.32 -15.06 -8.66
N SER A 157 1.02 -15.02 -7.37
CA SER A 157 0.74 -16.23 -6.59
C SER A 157 -0.63 -16.78 -7.03
N ALA A 158 -0.68 -18.08 -7.33
CA ALA A 158 -1.89 -18.79 -7.76
C ALA A 158 -2.83 -19.09 -6.60
#